data_AF-A0A9K3PXC9-F1
#
_entry.id   AF-A0A9K3PXC9-F1
#
_cell.length_a   1.000
_cell.length_b   1.000
_cell.length_c   1.000
_cell.angle_alpha   90.00
_cell.angle_beta   90.00
_cell.angle_gamma   90.00
#
_symmetry.space_group_name_H-M   'P 1'
#
loop_
_entity.id
_entity.type
_entity.pdbx_description
1 polymer ?
#
loop_
_entity_poly.entity_id
_entity_poly.type
_entity_poly.pdbx_seq_one_letter_code
_entity_poly.pdbx_strand_id
1 'polypeptide(L)'
;MNNQDSDRNIDEGDDSNESHQLALLHTKEDDDDDDYRSVVQLSSSNTADFHSLARRLRNLESDRIDLLNLYHLCLDYNEAHEVIGQLYRFREVRLDDCFGDSEYLMLEQVFQHPSIQRFEYVCSQEDGPPDIIASSFSRGLQGAAHGLKELCLRVCMTPAFTQALLFDGINQSLSTQDWTSISFLNILDLSQCEFTNPDSITTLCSGLQENVGLTDLILENCHLNDDELKEIVNSIVQHPTLKKLSLALNYAGSNTIEAVATLLYSQTQNTITPSRTGSLEHLNLGQQSPGHLRNVHLIYRALEHNNTLKSMCLCENYLYRSQLPQLVQALEMNETLEELNLEDCDFRKEGIETLLASLSRYPFLRKLWLRKNMTPQSEESLDLSDTLLDQMKDNDVIQLLDVDEEWILDTQKKIQIDDFLHLNRCGRRFLKTPVENDRFPLGMWPVLIERAQKLSLKRNEDSAVESQEWKQKNARISLLHTTMFLLLRGPALCQR
;
A
#
# COMPACT_ATOMS: atom_id res chain seq x y z
N MET A 1 6.08 -2.20 -61.66
CA MET A 1 6.37 -1.14 -60.67
C MET A 1 5.06 -0.51 -60.27
N ASN A 2 4.72 -0.71 -59.00
CA ASN A 2 3.90 0.10 -58.08
C ASN A 2 2.36 0.23 -58.21
N ASN A 3 1.75 -0.20 -57.09
CA ASN A 3 0.69 0.39 -56.25
C ASN A 3 -0.74 0.40 -56.80
N GLN A 4 -1.69 -0.33 -56.20
CA GLN A 4 -2.32 -0.13 -54.88
C GLN A 4 -2.90 1.28 -54.72
N ASP A 5 -4.22 1.41 -54.92
CA ASP A 5 -5.14 1.89 -53.88
C ASP A 5 -6.58 1.57 -54.28
N SER A 6 -7.32 1.00 -53.35
CA SER A 6 -8.68 0.51 -53.48
C SER A 6 -9.66 1.53 -52.90
N ASP A 7 -10.51 2.08 -53.77
CA ASP A 7 -11.70 2.84 -53.40
C ASP A 7 -12.66 1.98 -52.56
N ARG A 8 -12.91 2.40 -51.32
CA ARG A 8 -14.03 1.91 -50.50
C ARG A 8 -15.20 2.87 -50.65
N ASN A 9 -16.29 2.31 -51.14
CA ASN A 9 -17.61 2.92 -51.20
C ASN A 9 -18.14 3.22 -49.79
N ILE A 10 -18.86 4.34 -49.78
CA ILE A 10 -19.78 4.87 -48.78
C ILE A 10 -20.76 3.77 -48.34
N ASP A 11 -20.83 3.52 -47.03
CA ASP A 11 -21.95 2.85 -46.40
C ASP A 11 -22.35 3.66 -45.16
N GLU A 12 -23.63 4.00 -45.12
CA GLU A 12 -24.29 4.81 -44.09
C GLU A 12 -24.25 4.05 -42.76
N GLY A 13 -23.65 4.63 -41.72
CA GLY A 13 -23.59 4.07 -40.38
C GLY A 13 -24.09 5.09 -39.37
N ASP A 14 -25.29 4.83 -38.85
CA ASP A 14 -25.99 5.52 -37.77
C ASP A 14 -25.07 6.07 -36.66
N ASP A 15 -25.03 7.41 -36.56
CA ASP A 15 -24.76 8.14 -35.33
C ASP A 15 -25.96 7.96 -34.38
N SER A 16 -25.95 6.94 -33.50
CA SER A 16 -26.69 6.94 -32.21
C SER A 16 -26.63 5.58 -31.49
N ASN A 17 -25.68 5.43 -30.57
CA ASN A 17 -25.84 4.71 -29.29
C ASN A 17 -24.47 4.59 -28.60
N GLU A 18 -24.01 5.68 -27.98
CA GLU A 18 -23.13 5.52 -26.82
C GLU A 18 -24.01 4.99 -25.68
N SER A 19 -23.90 3.70 -25.44
CA SER A 19 -24.67 2.96 -24.45
C SER A 19 -24.43 3.47 -23.03
N HIS A 20 -25.44 4.13 -22.47
CA HIS A 20 -25.61 4.52 -21.07
C HIS A 20 -25.59 3.27 -20.15
N GLN A 21 -24.50 3.03 -19.41
CA GLN A 21 -24.34 1.82 -18.59
C GLN A 21 -24.31 2.14 -17.09
N LEU A 22 -25.41 1.79 -16.40
CA LEU A 22 -25.29 1.24 -15.05
C LEU A 22 -24.70 -0.16 -15.19
N ALA A 23 -23.50 -0.37 -14.67
CA ALA A 23 -22.95 -1.69 -14.50
C ALA A 23 -22.92 -1.99 -13.00
N LEU A 24 -23.63 -3.05 -12.58
CA LEU A 24 -23.33 -3.70 -11.30
C LEU A 24 -22.04 -4.48 -11.56
N LEU A 25 -20.91 -3.83 -11.32
CA LEU A 25 -19.61 -4.44 -11.54
C LEU A 25 -19.28 -5.24 -10.29
N HIS A 26 -19.23 -6.57 -10.43
CA HIS A 26 -18.49 -7.38 -9.48
C HIS A 26 -17.02 -7.31 -9.91
N THR A 27 -16.26 -6.42 -9.29
CA THR A 27 -14.82 -6.33 -9.55
C THR A 27 -14.11 -7.29 -8.61
N LYS A 28 -13.39 -8.26 -9.18
CA LYS A 28 -12.26 -8.90 -8.47
C LYS A 28 -11.15 -7.87 -8.43
N GLU A 29 -10.67 -7.52 -7.25
CA GLU A 29 -9.37 -6.84 -7.15
C GLU A 29 -8.30 -7.90 -7.38
N ASP A 30 -7.39 -7.63 -8.32
CA ASP A 30 -6.25 -8.49 -8.64
C ASP A 30 -5.20 -8.36 -7.52
N ASP A 31 -5.47 -8.97 -6.36
CA ASP A 31 -4.48 -9.19 -5.31
C ASP A 31 -4.91 -10.43 -4.51
N ASP A 32 -4.47 -11.62 -4.94
CA ASP A 32 -4.29 -12.92 -4.26
C ASP A 32 -5.18 -13.39 -3.06
N ASP A 33 -6.27 -12.70 -2.72
CA ASP A 33 -7.26 -13.07 -1.72
C ASP A 33 -8.67 -13.07 -2.36
N ASP A 34 -9.44 -14.13 -2.14
CA ASP A 34 -10.77 -14.39 -2.71
C ASP A 34 -11.89 -13.44 -2.21
N ASP A 35 -11.64 -12.12 -2.10
CA ASP A 35 -12.65 -11.14 -1.66
C ASP A 35 -13.36 -10.51 -2.88
N TYR A 36 -14.54 -11.06 -3.21
CA TYR A 36 -15.41 -10.50 -4.24
C TYR A 36 -16.00 -9.17 -3.76
N ARG A 37 -15.55 -8.05 -4.30
CA ARG A 37 -16.08 -6.72 -3.99
C ARG A 37 -17.30 -6.40 -4.85
N SER A 38 -18.39 -6.02 -4.20
CA SER A 38 -19.64 -5.63 -4.87
C SER A 38 -19.67 -4.12 -5.09
N VAL A 39 -19.73 -3.68 -6.35
CA VAL A 39 -19.70 -2.26 -6.72
C VAL A 39 -20.96 -1.87 -7.48
N VAL A 40 -21.58 -0.77 -7.06
CA VAL A 40 -22.62 -0.07 -7.82
C VAL A 40 -22.04 1.21 -8.37
N GLN A 41 -21.93 1.31 -9.69
CA GLN A 41 -21.51 2.53 -10.37
C GLN A 41 -22.70 3.19 -11.08
N LEU A 42 -22.84 4.49 -10.84
CA LEU A 42 -23.88 5.34 -11.39
C LEU A 42 -23.22 6.53 -12.08
N SER A 43 -23.49 6.71 -13.36
CA SER A 43 -23.12 7.89 -14.13
C SER A 43 -24.32 8.45 -14.86
N SER A 44 -24.36 9.76 -15.06
CA SER A 44 -25.38 10.41 -15.89
C SER A 44 -24.71 11.34 -16.88
N SER A 45 -25.09 11.27 -18.15
CA SER A 45 -24.76 12.30 -19.13
C SER A 45 -25.88 13.33 -19.31
N ASN A 46 -27.03 13.19 -18.62
CA ASN A 46 -28.15 14.14 -18.66
C ASN A 46 -29.08 14.02 -17.45
N THR A 47 -29.66 15.16 -17.04
CA THR A 47 -30.59 15.39 -15.91
C THR A 47 -31.94 14.66 -15.97
N ALA A 48 -32.18 13.79 -16.96
CA ALA A 48 -33.47 13.11 -17.17
C ALA A 48 -33.63 11.78 -16.38
N ASP A 49 -32.64 11.39 -15.60
CA ASP A 49 -32.49 10.00 -15.10
C ASP A 49 -32.90 9.73 -13.64
N PHE A 50 -33.47 10.69 -12.91
CA PHE A 50 -33.86 10.50 -11.50
C PHE A 50 -34.76 9.27 -11.26
N HIS A 51 -35.79 9.08 -12.09
CA HIS A 51 -36.68 7.92 -11.95
C HIS A 51 -35.98 6.59 -12.28
N SER A 52 -34.95 6.62 -13.12
CA SER A 52 -34.10 5.48 -13.45
C SER A 52 -33.19 5.15 -12.26
N LEU A 53 -32.51 6.15 -11.71
CA LEU A 53 -31.70 6.09 -10.49
C LEU A 53 -32.49 5.51 -9.31
N ALA A 54 -33.63 6.12 -8.99
CA ALA A 54 -34.50 5.71 -7.89
C ALA A 54 -35.07 4.30 -8.06
N ARG A 55 -35.42 3.90 -9.29
CA ARG A 55 -35.90 2.54 -9.55
C ARG A 55 -34.78 1.52 -9.39
N ARG A 56 -33.57 1.85 -9.85
CA ARG A 56 -32.42 0.93 -9.82
C ARG A 56 -31.86 0.76 -8.41
N LEU A 57 -31.71 1.85 -7.65
CA LEU A 57 -31.31 1.79 -6.25
C LEU A 57 -32.30 0.98 -5.38
N ARG A 58 -33.61 1.13 -5.61
CA ARG A 58 -34.64 0.35 -4.92
C ARG A 58 -34.69 -1.14 -5.30
N ASN A 59 -34.21 -1.48 -6.50
CA ASN A 59 -34.22 -2.85 -7.02
C ASN A 59 -32.90 -3.60 -6.76
N LEU A 60 -31.99 -3.05 -5.95
CA LEU A 60 -30.77 -3.75 -5.56
C LEU A 60 -31.13 -5.00 -4.74
N GLU A 61 -30.80 -6.17 -5.28
CA GLU A 61 -31.13 -7.48 -4.70
C GLU A 61 -30.33 -7.78 -3.41
N SER A 62 -29.19 -7.11 -3.22
CA SER A 62 -28.37 -7.24 -2.02
C SER A 62 -28.63 -6.11 -1.02
N ASP A 63 -28.76 -6.50 0.25
CA ASP A 63 -28.87 -5.56 1.39
C ASP A 63 -27.51 -5.02 1.84
N ARG A 64 -26.40 -5.58 1.35
CA ARG A 64 -25.04 -5.12 1.64
C ARG A 64 -24.20 -5.11 0.39
N ILE A 65 -23.75 -3.92 0.02
CA ILE A 65 -22.89 -3.64 -1.13
C ILE A 65 -21.67 -2.91 -0.60
N ASP A 66 -20.49 -3.17 -1.16
CA ASP A 66 -19.27 -2.61 -0.62
C ASP A 66 -19.13 -1.14 -1.01
N LEU A 67 -19.29 -0.82 -2.30
CA LEU A 67 -19.04 0.51 -2.84
C LEU A 67 -20.22 1.07 -3.65
N LEU A 68 -20.59 2.31 -3.34
CA LEU A 68 -21.39 3.19 -4.18
C LEU A 68 -20.49 4.20 -4.86
N ASN A 69 -20.37 4.15 -6.19
CA ASN A 69 -19.63 5.12 -6.98
C ASN A 69 -20.60 5.99 -7.79
N LEU A 70 -20.63 7.29 -7.49
CA LEU A 70 -21.40 8.31 -8.21
C LEU A 70 -20.44 9.16 -9.03
N TYR A 71 -20.63 9.19 -10.35
CA TYR A 71 -19.73 9.86 -11.28
C TYR A 71 -20.48 10.85 -12.17
N HIS A 72 -20.06 12.12 -12.18
CA HIS A 72 -20.67 13.19 -12.98
C HIS A 72 -22.20 13.28 -12.85
N LEU A 73 -22.72 13.14 -11.61
CA LEU A 73 -24.15 13.27 -11.34
C LEU A 73 -24.53 14.68 -10.91
N CYS A 74 -25.64 15.18 -11.47
CA CYS A 74 -26.30 16.38 -10.97
C CYS A 74 -27.14 16.01 -9.73
N LEU A 75 -26.63 16.33 -8.54
CA LEU A 75 -27.28 16.11 -7.25
C LEU A 75 -28.20 17.28 -6.89
N ASP A 76 -29.35 17.33 -7.57
CA ASP A 76 -30.46 18.17 -7.14
C ASP A 76 -31.16 17.56 -5.92
N TYR A 77 -32.10 18.29 -5.31
CA TYR A 77 -32.71 17.91 -4.03
C TYR A 77 -33.29 16.49 -4.02
N ASN A 78 -33.98 16.07 -5.09
CA ASN A 78 -34.65 14.77 -5.12
C ASN A 78 -33.64 13.63 -5.27
N GLU A 79 -32.69 13.80 -6.18
CA GLU A 79 -31.58 12.91 -6.51
C GLU A 79 -30.75 12.62 -5.27
N ALA A 80 -30.33 13.66 -4.56
CA ALA A 80 -29.59 13.55 -3.32
C ALA A 80 -30.39 12.75 -2.27
N HIS A 81 -31.67 13.07 -2.03
CA HIS A 81 -32.47 12.38 -1.01
C HIS A 81 -32.71 10.90 -1.30
N GLU A 82 -32.87 10.52 -2.57
CA GLU A 82 -33.04 9.11 -2.94
C GLU A 82 -31.75 8.32 -2.68
N VAL A 83 -30.59 8.89 -3.02
CA VAL A 83 -29.29 8.28 -2.71
C VAL A 83 -29.07 8.18 -1.21
N ILE A 84 -29.30 9.26 -0.47
CA ILE A 84 -29.18 9.34 1.00
C ILE A 84 -30.01 8.22 1.66
N GLY A 85 -31.24 8.00 1.18
CA GLY A 85 -32.14 6.96 1.69
C GLY A 85 -31.62 5.53 1.56
N GLN A 86 -30.57 5.29 0.78
CA GLN A 86 -29.99 3.96 0.54
C GLN A 86 -28.56 3.80 1.09
N LEU A 87 -27.99 4.83 1.73
CA LEU A 87 -26.61 4.78 2.26
C LEU A 87 -26.36 3.63 3.23
N TYR A 88 -27.40 3.18 3.95
CA TYR A 88 -27.32 2.03 4.87
C TYR A 88 -26.86 0.72 4.23
N ARG A 89 -26.98 0.60 2.90
CA ARG A 89 -26.54 -0.60 2.16
C ARG A 89 -25.05 -0.61 1.91
N PHE A 90 -24.39 0.54 1.99
CA PHE A 90 -23.00 0.72 1.55
C PHE A 90 -22.05 0.84 2.73
N ARG A 91 -20.79 0.43 2.51
CA ARG A 91 -19.67 0.70 3.41
C ARG A 91 -18.79 1.82 2.90
N GLU A 92 -18.80 2.02 1.59
CA GLU A 92 -17.96 2.98 0.92
C GLU A 92 -18.76 3.79 -0.08
N VAL A 93 -18.46 5.07 -0.14
CA VAL A 93 -19.08 5.99 -1.09
C VAL A 93 -17.96 6.75 -1.80
N ARG A 94 -18.06 6.83 -3.11
CA ARG A 94 -17.25 7.71 -3.95
C ARG A 94 -18.18 8.71 -4.63
N LEU A 95 -17.89 9.99 -4.43
CA LEU A 95 -18.48 11.10 -5.18
C LEU A 95 -17.39 11.66 -6.09
N ASP A 96 -17.59 11.51 -7.40
CA ASP A 96 -16.60 11.86 -8.39
C ASP A 96 -17.17 12.87 -9.37
N ASP A 97 -16.69 14.11 -9.26
CA ASP A 97 -17.14 15.28 -10.04
C ASP A 97 -18.66 15.39 -10.15
N CYS A 98 -19.35 15.08 -9.05
CA CYS A 98 -20.77 15.37 -8.87
C CYS A 98 -20.95 16.88 -8.65
N PHE A 99 -22.09 17.41 -9.06
CA PHE A 99 -22.38 18.85 -8.99
C PHE A 99 -23.86 19.09 -8.70
N GLY A 100 -24.25 20.31 -8.36
CA GLY A 100 -25.65 20.69 -8.17
C GLY A 100 -25.93 21.26 -6.78
N ASP A 101 -27.14 21.79 -6.62
CA ASP A 101 -27.47 22.61 -5.45
C ASP A 101 -27.55 21.82 -4.15
N SER A 102 -27.61 20.48 -4.17
CA SER A 102 -27.75 19.63 -2.98
C SER A 102 -26.56 18.70 -2.73
N GLU A 103 -25.44 18.92 -3.41
CA GLU A 103 -24.20 18.16 -3.19
C GLU A 103 -23.73 18.22 -1.73
N TYR A 104 -23.81 19.42 -1.12
CA TYR A 104 -23.44 19.64 0.28
C TYR A 104 -24.25 18.78 1.26
N LEU A 105 -25.53 18.54 0.96
CA LEU A 105 -26.41 17.71 1.78
C LEU A 105 -25.97 16.26 1.72
N MET A 106 -25.59 15.79 0.53
CA MET A 106 -25.07 14.44 0.36
C MET A 106 -23.80 14.25 1.20
N LEU A 107 -22.86 15.19 1.15
CA LEU A 107 -21.63 15.14 1.96
C LEU A 107 -21.92 15.05 3.46
N GLU A 108 -22.77 15.95 3.99
CA GLU A 108 -23.14 15.94 5.41
C GLU A 108 -23.75 14.60 5.85
N GLN A 109 -24.62 14.02 5.01
CA GLN A 109 -25.26 12.75 5.32
C GLN A 109 -24.28 11.58 5.25
N VAL A 110 -23.35 11.56 4.29
CA VAL A 110 -22.30 10.53 4.22
C VAL A 110 -21.46 10.53 5.49
N PHE A 111 -21.00 11.71 5.94
CA PHE A 111 -20.18 11.82 7.15
C PHE A 111 -20.90 11.32 8.40
N GLN A 112 -22.20 11.59 8.52
CA GLN A 112 -23.01 11.20 9.68
C GLN A 112 -23.49 9.74 9.64
N HIS A 113 -23.33 9.05 8.50
CA HIS A 113 -23.91 7.74 8.31
C HIS A 113 -23.04 6.61 8.94
N PRO A 114 -23.57 5.81 9.88
CA PRO A 114 -22.78 4.87 10.68
C PRO A 114 -22.27 3.64 9.92
N SER A 115 -22.86 3.31 8.76
CA SER A 115 -22.37 2.20 7.93
C SER A 115 -21.16 2.57 7.07
N ILE A 116 -20.96 3.86 6.80
CA ILE A 116 -19.90 4.33 5.89
C ILE A 116 -18.59 4.37 6.65
N GLN A 117 -17.60 3.62 6.15
CA GLN A 117 -16.26 3.51 6.71
C GLN A 117 -15.21 4.19 5.83
N ARG A 118 -15.46 4.29 4.52
CA ARG A 118 -14.59 5.00 3.57
C ARG A 118 -15.39 5.97 2.72
N PHE A 119 -14.86 7.16 2.55
CA PHE A 119 -15.43 8.16 1.68
C PHE A 119 -14.35 8.71 0.74
N GLU A 120 -14.62 8.67 -0.56
CA GLU A 120 -13.79 9.30 -1.59
C GLU A 120 -14.53 10.47 -2.23
N TYR A 121 -13.87 11.61 -2.30
CA TYR A 121 -14.40 12.81 -2.93
C TYR A 121 -13.40 13.37 -3.94
N VAL A 122 -13.84 13.44 -5.20
CA VAL A 122 -13.06 13.98 -6.33
C VAL A 122 -13.75 15.24 -6.83
N CYS A 123 -12.96 16.31 -6.95
CA CYS A 123 -13.42 17.59 -7.47
C CYS A 123 -12.32 18.22 -8.32
N SER A 124 -12.53 18.18 -9.64
CA SER A 124 -11.62 18.66 -10.68
C SER A 124 -11.62 20.18 -10.87
N GLN A 125 -12.28 20.95 -10.00
CA GLN A 125 -12.29 22.42 -10.08
C GLN A 125 -10.93 23.01 -9.73
N GLU A 126 -10.36 23.83 -10.62
CA GLU A 126 -9.04 24.45 -10.44
C GLU A 126 -8.97 25.37 -9.21
N ASP A 127 -10.06 26.08 -8.90
CA ASP A 127 -10.17 26.96 -7.70
C ASP A 127 -10.43 26.17 -6.41
N GLY A 128 -10.47 24.83 -6.49
CA GLY A 128 -10.82 23.94 -5.40
C GLY A 128 -12.32 23.86 -5.13
N PRO A 129 -12.72 23.08 -4.10
CA PRO A 129 -14.12 22.92 -3.75
C PRO A 129 -14.75 24.27 -3.32
N PRO A 130 -15.99 24.58 -3.74
CA PRO A 130 -16.68 25.79 -3.31
C PRO A 130 -16.78 25.91 -1.79
N ASP A 131 -16.88 27.13 -1.26
CA ASP A 131 -16.99 27.40 0.19
C ASP A 131 -18.12 26.62 0.89
N ILE A 132 -19.21 26.37 0.17
CA ILE A 132 -20.35 25.58 0.67
C ILE A 132 -19.92 24.12 0.93
N ILE A 133 -19.11 23.55 0.04
CA ILE A 133 -18.54 22.21 0.17
C ILE A 133 -17.54 22.19 1.32
N ALA A 134 -16.61 23.16 1.38
CA ALA A 134 -15.67 23.30 2.50
C ALA A 134 -16.39 23.36 3.86
N SER A 135 -17.47 24.15 3.94
CA SER A 135 -18.33 24.27 5.13
C SER A 135 -19.09 22.99 5.49
N SER A 136 -19.25 22.08 4.54
CA SER A 136 -19.94 20.80 4.75
C SER A 136 -18.98 19.73 5.24
N PHE A 137 -17.74 19.74 4.76
CA PHE A 137 -16.64 18.97 5.34
C PHE A 137 -16.39 19.34 6.80
N SER A 138 -16.27 20.63 7.11
CA SER A 138 -16.06 21.06 8.50
C SER A 138 -17.18 20.60 9.42
N ARG A 139 -18.45 20.88 9.07
CA ARG A 139 -19.62 20.46 9.88
C ARG A 139 -19.78 18.94 9.96
N GLY A 140 -19.60 18.24 8.84
CA GLY A 140 -19.74 16.80 8.77
C GLY A 140 -18.72 16.06 9.62
N LEU A 141 -17.45 16.52 9.61
CA LEU A 141 -16.37 15.91 10.38
C LEU A 141 -16.38 16.30 11.87
N GLN A 142 -16.93 17.48 12.23
CA GLN A 142 -17.21 17.84 13.63
C GLN A 142 -18.24 16.92 14.28
N GLY A 143 -19.29 16.59 13.51
CA GLY A 143 -20.48 15.91 13.99
C GLY A 143 -20.34 14.41 13.85
N ALA A 144 -19.75 13.77 14.86
CA ALA A 144 -19.99 12.37 15.15
C ALA A 144 -19.96 11.48 13.89
N ALA A 145 -18.85 11.55 13.13
CA ALA A 145 -18.58 10.68 11.99
C ALA A 145 -18.39 9.24 12.48
N HIS A 146 -19.48 8.63 12.94
CA HIS A 146 -19.51 7.49 13.85
C HIS A 146 -18.96 6.21 13.24
N GLY A 147 -18.83 6.17 11.91
CA GLY A 147 -18.30 5.03 11.17
C GLY A 147 -17.07 5.33 10.32
N LEU A 148 -16.86 6.59 9.92
CA LEU A 148 -15.86 6.94 8.90
C LEU A 148 -14.44 6.79 9.44
N LYS A 149 -13.65 5.95 8.78
CA LYS A 149 -12.24 5.68 9.11
C LYS A 149 -11.28 6.27 8.09
N GLU A 150 -11.67 6.24 6.83
CA GLU A 150 -10.84 6.67 5.71
C GLU A 150 -11.52 7.76 4.90
N LEU A 151 -10.79 8.85 4.69
CA LEU A 151 -11.19 9.96 3.83
C LEU A 151 -10.15 10.11 2.72
N CYS A 152 -10.58 9.88 1.49
CA CYS A 152 -9.79 10.05 0.28
C CYS A 152 -10.25 11.31 -0.45
N LEU A 153 -9.34 12.25 -0.70
CA LEU A 153 -9.60 13.48 -1.45
C LEU A 153 -8.74 13.52 -2.71
N ARG A 154 -9.34 13.99 -3.79
CA ARG A 154 -8.70 14.28 -5.07
C ARG A 154 -9.16 15.67 -5.52
N VAL A 155 -8.63 16.70 -4.88
CA VAL A 155 -9.12 18.09 -5.01
C VAL A 155 -7.97 19.10 -5.03
N CYS A 156 -8.20 20.30 -5.58
CA CYS A 156 -7.30 21.43 -5.35
C CYS A 156 -7.43 21.91 -3.90
N MET A 157 -6.32 21.85 -3.16
CA MET A 157 -6.22 22.18 -1.74
C MET A 157 -5.93 23.66 -1.58
N THR A 158 -6.99 24.47 -1.45
CA THR A 158 -6.87 25.88 -1.08
C THR A 158 -6.60 26.05 0.42
N PRO A 159 -6.07 27.19 0.89
CA PRO A 159 -5.86 27.41 2.32
C PRO A 159 -7.18 27.35 3.10
N ALA A 160 -8.27 27.89 2.53
CA ALA A 160 -9.59 27.88 3.13
C ALA A 160 -10.15 26.45 3.26
N PHE A 161 -10.02 25.63 2.21
CA PHE A 161 -10.47 24.25 2.25
C PHE A 161 -9.63 23.41 3.22
N THR A 162 -8.30 23.58 3.21
CA THR A 162 -7.37 22.90 4.13
C THR A 162 -7.69 23.25 5.59
N GLN A 163 -7.98 24.53 5.87
CA GLN A 163 -8.42 25.01 7.18
C GLN A 163 -9.73 24.34 7.61
N ALA A 164 -10.74 24.34 6.74
CA ALA A 164 -12.04 23.75 7.01
C ALA A 164 -11.94 22.23 7.28
N LEU A 165 -11.08 21.54 6.52
CA LEU A 165 -10.84 20.12 6.66
C LEU A 165 -10.15 19.78 7.99
N LEU A 166 -8.97 20.34 8.24
CA LEU A 166 -8.14 19.93 9.37
C LEU A 166 -8.54 20.57 10.68
N PHE A 167 -8.63 21.91 10.71
CA PHE A 167 -8.92 22.62 11.94
C PHE A 167 -10.39 22.54 12.26
N ASP A 168 -11.26 22.98 11.35
CA ASP A 168 -12.68 23.05 11.67
C ASP A 168 -13.31 21.66 11.69
N GLY A 169 -12.82 20.70 10.92
CA GLY A 169 -13.33 19.32 10.87
C GLY A 169 -12.57 18.34 11.77
N ILE A 170 -11.48 17.78 11.24
CA ILE A 170 -10.76 16.62 11.81
C ILE A 170 -10.32 16.88 13.25
N ASN A 171 -9.73 18.03 13.54
CA ASN A 171 -9.15 18.33 14.86
C ASN A 171 -10.17 18.77 15.91
N GLN A 172 -11.26 19.45 15.54
CA GLN A 172 -12.30 19.85 16.50
C GLN A 172 -13.00 18.65 17.13
N SER A 173 -13.15 17.56 16.38
CA SER A 173 -13.70 16.29 16.89
C SER A 173 -12.92 15.74 18.09
N LEU A 174 -11.63 16.09 18.23
CA LEU A 174 -10.71 15.61 19.25
C LEU A 174 -10.75 16.44 20.55
N SER A 175 -11.45 17.59 20.55
CA SER A 175 -11.47 18.55 21.67
C SER A 175 -12.61 18.34 22.68
N THR A 176 -13.60 17.52 22.35
CA THR A 176 -14.74 17.24 23.24
C THR A 176 -14.32 16.26 24.33
N GLN A 177 -14.51 16.62 25.61
CA GLN A 177 -14.06 15.86 26.79
C GLN A 177 -14.73 14.49 26.97
N ASP A 178 -15.57 14.06 26.03
CA ASP A 178 -16.22 12.76 26.02
C ASP A 178 -15.41 11.78 25.17
N TRP A 179 -14.52 11.04 25.84
CA TRP A 179 -13.70 9.95 25.29
C TRP A 179 -14.49 8.77 24.67
N THR A 180 -15.81 8.91 24.55
CA THR A 180 -16.72 7.98 23.86
C THR A 180 -17.07 8.42 22.42
N SER A 181 -16.63 9.62 22.00
CA SER A 181 -16.90 10.22 20.68
C SER A 181 -15.62 10.59 19.91
N ILE A 182 -14.53 9.86 20.13
CA ILE A 182 -13.28 10.06 19.36
C ILE A 182 -13.59 9.80 17.89
N SER A 183 -13.29 10.78 17.04
CA SER A 183 -13.33 10.64 15.58
C SER A 183 -12.71 9.31 15.16
N PHE A 184 -13.44 8.56 14.34
CA PHE A 184 -12.98 7.28 13.79
C PHE A 184 -12.00 7.48 12.63
N LEU A 185 -11.84 8.71 12.14
CA LEU A 185 -11.00 9.01 10.99
C LEU A 185 -9.53 8.88 11.37
N ASN A 186 -8.90 7.85 10.83
CA ASN A 186 -7.50 7.52 11.09
C ASN A 186 -6.65 7.55 9.81
N ILE A 187 -7.29 7.42 8.65
CA ILE A 187 -6.62 7.47 7.34
C ILE A 187 -7.07 8.74 6.61
N LEU A 188 -6.11 9.60 6.32
CA LEU A 188 -6.28 10.73 5.43
C LEU A 188 -5.44 10.51 4.17
N ASP A 189 -6.11 10.27 3.06
CA ASP A 189 -5.52 10.13 1.74
C ASP A 189 -5.78 11.39 0.92
N LEU A 190 -4.73 12.17 0.68
CA LEU A 190 -4.72 13.37 -0.15
C LEU A 190 -3.95 13.15 -1.46
N SER A 191 -3.74 11.91 -1.88
CA SER A 191 -3.03 11.61 -3.11
C SER A 191 -3.65 12.34 -4.29
N GLN A 192 -2.87 12.81 -5.26
CA GLN A 192 -3.34 13.57 -6.42
C GLN A 192 -4.07 14.88 -6.09
N CYS A 193 -4.09 15.32 -4.82
CA CYS A 193 -4.49 16.69 -4.51
C CYS A 193 -3.41 17.69 -4.99
N GLU A 194 -3.87 18.83 -5.50
CA GLU A 194 -2.99 19.90 -5.94
C GLU A 194 -2.87 20.97 -4.85
N PHE A 195 -1.64 21.36 -4.49
CA PHE A 195 -1.39 22.43 -3.54
C PHE A 195 -0.93 23.68 -4.28
N THR A 196 -1.88 24.40 -4.87
CA THR A 196 -1.60 25.56 -5.74
C THR A 196 -1.13 26.81 -4.98
N ASN A 197 -1.34 26.85 -3.66
CA ASN A 197 -0.92 27.94 -2.79
C ASN A 197 0.00 27.41 -1.66
N PRO A 198 1.21 27.99 -1.46
CA PRO A 198 2.10 27.62 -0.35
C PRO A 198 1.44 27.73 1.04
N ASP A 199 0.51 28.67 1.23
CA ASP A 199 -0.24 28.81 2.49
C ASP A 199 -1.07 27.56 2.81
N SER A 200 -1.47 26.78 1.80
CA SER A 200 -2.16 25.50 2.00
C SER A 200 -1.24 24.48 2.68
N ILE A 201 0.05 24.43 2.31
CA ILE A 201 1.05 23.56 2.94
C ILE A 201 1.29 23.99 4.38
N THR A 202 1.46 25.30 4.63
CA THR A 202 1.60 25.82 5.99
C THR A 202 0.39 25.50 6.87
N THR A 203 -0.81 25.59 6.30
CA THR A 203 -2.07 25.25 6.99
C THR A 203 -2.14 23.74 7.27
N LEU A 204 -1.75 22.90 6.30
CA LEU A 204 -1.66 21.46 6.44
C LEU A 204 -0.71 21.08 7.59
N CYS A 205 0.51 21.60 7.57
CA CYS A 205 1.53 21.37 8.59
C CYS A 205 1.03 21.77 9.99
N SER A 206 0.41 22.94 10.12
CA SER A 206 -0.13 23.43 11.39
C SER A 206 -1.26 22.53 11.91
N GLY A 207 -2.16 22.10 11.01
CA GLY A 207 -3.24 21.17 11.37
C GLY A 207 -2.74 19.78 11.76
N LEU A 208 -1.70 19.26 11.09
CA LEU A 208 -1.06 17.99 11.45
C LEU A 208 -0.36 18.04 12.82
N GLN A 209 0.21 19.18 13.21
CA GLN A 209 0.83 19.36 14.54
C GLN A 209 -0.18 19.32 15.69
N GLU A 210 -1.41 19.79 15.45
CA GLU A 210 -2.50 19.72 16.43
C GLU A 210 -3.24 18.38 16.40
N ASN A 211 -3.06 17.59 15.34
CA ASN A 211 -3.73 16.32 15.19
C ASN A 211 -3.16 15.27 16.16
N VAL A 212 -4.06 14.45 16.71
CA VAL A 212 -3.70 13.37 17.63
C VAL A 212 -4.33 12.03 17.28
N GLY A 213 -5.03 11.94 16.15
CA GLY A 213 -5.88 10.79 15.79
C GLY A 213 -5.41 10.03 14.54
N LEU A 214 -4.81 10.73 13.57
CA LEU A 214 -4.40 10.12 12.31
C LEU A 214 -3.31 9.07 12.53
N THR A 215 -3.50 7.91 11.92
CA THR A 215 -2.53 6.82 11.87
C THR A 215 -1.86 6.75 10.50
N ASP A 216 -2.54 7.20 9.45
CA ASP A 216 -2.08 7.06 8.09
C ASP A 216 -2.26 8.40 7.36
N LEU A 217 -1.16 8.91 6.81
CA LEU A 217 -1.14 10.08 5.94
C LEU A 217 -0.57 9.68 4.59
N ILE A 218 -1.37 9.82 3.54
CA ILE A 218 -1.02 9.47 2.17
C ILE A 218 -1.07 10.75 1.33
N LEU A 219 0.07 11.14 0.77
CA LEU A 219 0.26 12.33 -0.04
C LEU A 219 0.95 11.94 -1.35
N GLU A 220 0.42 10.94 -2.05
CA GLU A 220 1.07 10.42 -3.26
C GLU A 220 0.71 11.28 -4.48
N ASN A 221 1.67 11.58 -5.36
CA ASN A 221 1.42 12.29 -6.61
C ASN A 221 0.74 13.66 -6.42
N CYS A 222 1.12 14.41 -5.37
CA CYS A 222 0.61 15.74 -5.08
C CYS A 222 1.45 16.86 -5.71
N HIS A 223 2.42 16.50 -6.55
CA HIS A 223 3.41 17.39 -7.14
C HIS A 223 4.22 18.24 -6.14
N LEU A 224 4.36 17.76 -4.90
CA LEU A 224 5.04 18.48 -3.81
C LEU A 224 6.55 18.53 -4.03
N ASN A 225 7.14 19.71 -3.86
CA ASN A 225 8.57 19.90 -4.00
C ASN A 225 9.36 19.52 -2.72
N ASP A 226 10.70 19.50 -2.82
CA ASP A 226 11.59 19.07 -1.73
C ASP A 226 11.43 19.90 -0.44
N ASP A 227 11.12 21.19 -0.54
CA ASP A 227 10.96 22.06 0.63
C ASP A 227 9.58 21.88 1.28
N GLU A 228 8.51 21.73 0.47
CA GLU A 228 7.16 21.44 0.96
C GLU A 228 7.09 20.09 1.66
N LEU A 229 7.66 19.04 1.06
CA LEU A 229 7.76 17.71 1.66
C LEU A 229 8.56 17.74 2.97
N LYS A 230 9.69 18.45 3.00
CA LYS A 230 10.45 18.66 4.24
C LYS A 230 9.60 19.33 5.31
N GLU A 231 8.81 20.36 4.97
CA GLU A 231 7.95 21.06 5.93
C GLU A 231 6.91 20.11 6.53
N ILE A 232 6.25 19.31 5.67
CA ILE A 232 5.28 18.29 6.09
C ILE A 232 5.95 17.26 7.00
N VAL A 233 7.10 16.70 6.62
CA VAL A 233 7.81 15.71 7.44
C VAL A 233 8.23 16.30 8.79
N ASN A 234 8.69 17.55 8.83
CA ASN A 234 9.05 18.21 10.08
C ASN A 234 7.82 18.44 10.99
N SER A 235 6.64 18.69 10.40
CA SER A 235 5.40 18.87 11.16
C SER A 235 4.97 17.60 11.91
N ILE A 236 5.32 16.42 11.39
CA ILE A 236 4.92 15.11 11.96
C ILE A 236 5.99 14.43 12.82
N VAL A 237 7.17 15.05 13.04
CA VAL A 237 8.26 14.47 13.85
C VAL A 237 7.80 14.03 15.25
N GLN A 238 6.86 14.76 15.85
CA GLN A 238 6.30 14.46 17.16
C GLN A 238 4.83 14.01 17.11
N HIS A 239 4.33 13.64 15.92
CA HIS A 239 2.94 13.23 15.79
C HIS A 239 2.68 11.97 16.64
N PRO A 240 1.66 11.93 17.51
CA PRO A 240 1.56 10.92 18.56
C PRO A 240 1.10 9.54 18.08
N THR A 241 0.37 9.48 16.97
CA THR A 241 -0.32 8.26 16.51
C THR A 241 0.04 7.82 15.10
N LEU A 242 0.85 8.59 14.37
CA LEU A 242 1.11 8.31 12.95
C LEU A 242 1.99 7.06 12.81
N LYS A 243 1.52 6.12 12.00
CA LYS A 243 2.12 4.82 11.72
C LYS A 243 2.50 4.66 10.26
N LYS A 244 1.75 5.24 9.34
CA LYS A 244 2.02 5.18 7.89
C LYS A 244 2.18 6.58 7.32
N LEU A 245 3.26 6.76 6.58
CA LEU A 245 3.52 7.94 5.77
C LEU A 245 3.84 7.50 4.35
N SER A 246 3.05 7.99 3.38
CA SER A 246 3.39 7.87 1.97
C SER A 246 3.57 9.22 1.33
N LEU A 247 4.73 9.41 0.70
CA LEU A 247 5.10 10.58 -0.09
C LEU A 247 5.50 10.18 -1.51
N ALA A 248 5.10 8.98 -1.97
CA ALA A 248 5.46 8.47 -3.29
C ALA A 248 5.03 9.41 -4.41
N LEU A 249 5.65 9.32 -5.59
CA LEU A 249 5.25 10.11 -6.76
C LEU A 249 5.37 11.65 -6.57
N ASN A 250 6.24 12.13 -5.68
CA ASN A 250 6.51 13.57 -5.51
C ASN A 250 7.98 13.91 -5.88
N TYR A 251 8.45 15.10 -5.50
CA TYR A 251 9.79 15.58 -5.83
C TYR A 251 10.72 15.64 -4.60
N ALA A 252 10.84 14.55 -3.83
CA ALA A 252 11.74 14.49 -2.68
C ALA A 252 13.22 14.60 -3.12
N GLY A 253 13.94 15.51 -2.47
CA GLY A 253 15.37 15.75 -2.65
C GLY A 253 16.13 15.56 -1.34
N SER A 254 17.27 16.24 -1.21
CA SER A 254 18.13 16.09 -0.03
C SER A 254 17.49 16.60 1.26
N ASN A 255 16.65 17.63 1.16
CA ASN A 255 16.03 18.26 2.33
C ASN A 255 14.97 17.34 2.94
N THR A 256 14.16 16.72 2.10
CA THR A 256 13.16 15.73 2.51
C THR A 256 13.83 14.51 3.12
N ILE A 257 14.90 13.98 2.51
CA ILE A 257 15.61 12.80 3.03
C ILE A 257 16.25 13.07 4.39
N GLU A 258 16.79 14.27 4.62
CA GLU A 258 17.31 14.67 5.93
C GLU A 258 16.19 14.79 7.00
N ALA A 259 15.04 15.33 6.62
CA ALA A 259 13.87 15.42 7.49
C ALA A 259 13.33 14.02 7.85
N VAL A 260 13.25 13.10 6.87
CA VAL A 260 12.84 11.71 7.09
C VAL A 260 13.82 10.97 8.01
N ALA A 261 15.12 11.14 7.79
CA ALA A 261 16.13 10.56 8.68
C ALA A 261 15.99 11.09 10.12
N THR A 262 15.68 12.39 10.28
CA THR A 262 15.42 13.00 11.59
C THR A 262 14.16 12.43 12.24
N LEU A 263 13.06 12.28 11.48
CA LEU A 263 11.84 11.62 11.93
C LEU A 263 12.14 10.21 12.46
N LEU A 264 12.79 9.36 11.65
CA LEU A 264 13.12 7.98 12.02
C LEU A 264 14.08 7.89 13.21
N TYR A 265 15.06 8.80 13.31
CA TYR A 265 16.01 8.86 14.42
C TYR A 265 15.34 9.32 15.72
N SER A 266 14.41 10.27 15.66
CA SER A 266 13.70 10.79 16.85
C SER A 266 12.88 9.70 17.57
N GLN A 267 12.45 8.67 16.84
CA GLN A 267 11.67 7.55 17.36
C GLN A 267 12.53 6.54 18.16
N THR A 268 13.85 6.59 18.03
CA THR A 268 14.79 5.63 18.66
C THR A 268 15.05 5.90 20.15
N GLN A 269 14.82 7.13 20.62
CA GLN A 269 15.27 7.61 21.95
C GLN A 269 14.23 7.43 23.08
N ASN A 270 13.16 6.66 22.86
CA ASN A 270 12.01 6.55 23.76
C ASN A 270 12.20 5.62 24.97
N THR A 271 13.33 5.69 25.68
CA THR A 271 13.57 4.84 26.86
C THR A 271 13.46 5.53 28.23
N ILE A 272 13.29 6.86 28.34
CA ILE A 272 13.32 7.52 29.67
C ILE A 272 12.25 8.60 29.90
N THR A 273 11.59 9.12 28.86
CA THR A 273 10.47 10.07 29.03
C THR A 273 9.23 9.57 28.30
N PRO A 274 8.02 9.66 28.90
CA PRO A 274 6.77 9.36 28.22
C PRO A 274 6.42 10.48 27.22
N SER A 275 7.33 10.72 26.27
CA SER A 275 7.07 11.62 25.16
C SER A 275 6.12 10.91 24.22
N ARG A 276 5.01 11.57 23.88
CA ARG A 276 4.00 11.09 22.93
C ARG A 276 4.55 11.12 21.49
N THR A 277 5.69 10.48 21.22
CA THR A 277 6.18 10.37 19.85
C THR A 277 5.60 9.10 19.24
N GLY A 278 4.92 9.28 18.11
CA GLY A 278 4.37 8.18 17.33
C GLY A 278 5.47 7.27 16.81
N SER A 279 5.06 6.04 16.51
CA SER A 279 5.94 4.96 16.05
C SER A 279 5.62 4.71 14.59
N LEU A 280 6.38 5.32 13.68
CA LEU A 280 6.18 5.11 12.25
C LEU A 280 6.58 3.66 11.92
N GLU A 281 5.62 2.92 11.38
CA GLU A 281 5.74 1.50 11.02
C GLU A 281 5.91 1.33 9.49
N HIS A 282 5.39 2.27 8.68
CA HIS A 282 5.41 2.21 7.23
C HIS A 282 5.84 3.54 6.60
N LEU A 283 6.84 3.49 5.72
CA LEU A 283 7.34 4.64 4.96
C LEU A 283 7.38 4.31 3.47
N ASN A 284 6.77 5.15 2.64
CA ASN A 284 6.84 5.04 1.19
C ASN A 284 7.39 6.34 0.56
N LEU A 285 8.54 6.21 -0.09
CA LEU A 285 9.21 7.25 -0.88
C LEU A 285 9.44 6.77 -2.32
N GLY A 286 8.61 5.84 -2.82
CA GLY A 286 8.73 5.31 -4.17
C GLY A 286 8.55 6.37 -5.25
N GLN A 287 9.18 6.13 -6.41
CA GLN A 287 8.98 6.85 -7.66
C GLN A 287 9.04 8.38 -7.52
N GLN A 288 10.10 8.93 -6.93
CA GLN A 288 10.24 10.37 -6.85
C GLN A 288 10.63 10.93 -8.22
N SER A 289 10.44 12.23 -8.44
CA SER A 289 10.88 12.94 -9.65
C SER A 289 11.91 14.01 -9.26
N PRO A 290 13.10 14.06 -9.89
CA PRO A 290 13.57 13.27 -11.03
C PRO A 290 14.13 11.88 -10.65
N GLY A 291 13.72 11.30 -9.53
CA GLY A 291 14.10 9.95 -9.09
C GLY A 291 15.45 9.85 -8.39
N HIS A 292 16.21 10.93 -8.30
CA HIS A 292 17.57 10.90 -7.73
C HIS A 292 17.55 11.26 -6.23
N LEU A 293 17.33 10.25 -5.38
CA LEU A 293 17.36 10.44 -3.93
C LEU A 293 18.79 10.65 -3.42
N ARG A 294 19.14 11.92 -3.17
CA ARG A 294 20.42 12.30 -2.57
C ARG A 294 20.39 12.07 -1.06
N ASN A 295 21.56 11.79 -0.48
CA ASN A 295 21.74 11.59 0.95
C ASN A 295 20.94 10.43 1.57
N VAL A 296 20.47 9.45 0.78
CA VAL A 296 19.69 8.31 1.31
C VAL A 296 20.44 7.50 2.39
N HIS A 297 21.78 7.53 2.40
CA HIS A 297 22.58 6.99 3.51
C HIS A 297 22.22 7.54 4.91
N LEU A 298 21.58 8.72 5.01
CA LEU A 298 21.05 9.24 6.27
C LEU A 298 19.89 8.41 6.79
N ILE A 299 19.00 7.95 5.90
CA ILE A 299 17.93 7.01 6.23
C ILE A 299 18.54 5.68 6.69
N TYR A 300 19.57 5.17 6.00
CA TYR A 300 20.24 3.92 6.39
C TYR A 300 20.83 4.00 7.82
N ARG A 301 21.50 5.11 8.16
CA ARG A 301 22.01 5.32 9.52
C ARG A 301 20.90 5.44 10.57
N ALA A 302 19.77 6.06 10.22
CA ALA A 302 18.62 6.11 11.11
C ALA A 302 18.03 4.70 11.32
N LEU A 303 17.96 3.88 10.27
CA LEU A 303 17.48 2.50 10.32
C LEU A 303 18.31 1.60 11.23
N GLU A 304 19.63 1.81 11.34
CA GLU A 304 20.48 1.04 12.28
C GLU A 304 19.98 1.08 13.73
N HIS A 305 19.28 2.15 14.12
CA HIS A 305 18.79 2.38 15.48
C HIS A 305 17.26 2.40 15.58
N ASN A 306 16.57 2.47 14.44
CA ASN A 306 15.11 2.47 14.39
C ASN A 306 14.55 1.10 14.79
N ASN A 307 13.58 1.11 15.68
CA ASN A 307 12.95 -0.08 16.24
C ASN A 307 11.42 -0.05 16.08
N THR A 308 10.93 0.70 15.10
CA THR A 308 9.50 0.87 14.85
C THR A 308 9.11 0.53 13.42
N LEU A 309 9.96 0.86 12.45
CA LEU A 309 9.70 0.71 11.04
C LEU A 309 9.70 -0.78 10.66
N LYS A 310 8.61 -1.20 10.03
CA LYS A 310 8.36 -2.56 9.54
C LYS A 310 8.40 -2.63 8.03
N SER A 311 8.02 -1.56 7.33
CA SER A 311 7.99 -1.51 5.87
C SER A 311 8.62 -0.23 5.34
N MET A 312 9.49 -0.37 4.34
CA MET A 312 10.06 0.76 3.61
C MET A 312 10.01 0.50 2.10
N CYS A 313 9.50 1.48 1.36
CA CYS A 313 9.50 1.46 -0.10
C CYS A 313 10.35 2.62 -0.64
N LEU A 314 11.37 2.30 -1.43
CA LEU A 314 12.23 3.25 -2.15
C LEU A 314 12.27 2.95 -3.66
N CYS A 315 11.34 2.14 -4.19
CA CYS A 315 11.34 1.70 -5.58
C CYS A 315 11.32 2.86 -6.58
N GLU A 316 11.73 2.59 -7.82
CA GLU A 316 11.72 3.55 -8.94
C GLU A 316 12.46 4.85 -8.61
N ASN A 317 13.53 4.75 -7.82
CA ASN A 317 14.44 5.84 -7.53
C ASN A 317 15.87 5.43 -7.86
N TYR A 318 16.62 6.29 -8.53
CA TYR A 318 18.06 6.14 -8.67
C TYR A 318 18.75 6.27 -7.32
N LEU A 319 19.22 5.14 -6.78
CA LEU A 319 19.96 5.07 -5.53
C LEU A 319 21.45 4.86 -5.82
N TYR A 320 22.29 5.66 -5.20
CA TYR A 320 23.74 5.56 -5.44
C TYR A 320 24.29 4.22 -4.93
N ARG A 321 24.72 3.36 -5.85
CA ARG A 321 25.36 2.04 -5.59
C ARG A 321 26.47 2.09 -4.55
N SER A 322 27.24 3.18 -4.50
CA SER A 322 28.29 3.41 -3.51
C SER A 322 27.79 3.51 -2.06
N GLN A 323 26.47 3.60 -1.86
CA GLN A 323 25.81 3.65 -0.56
C GLN A 323 25.18 2.31 -0.15
N LEU A 324 25.21 1.28 -1.01
CA LEU A 324 24.66 -0.04 -0.70
C LEU A 324 25.35 -0.74 0.48
N PRO A 325 26.67 -0.65 0.68
CA PRO A 325 27.30 -1.22 1.89
C PRO A 325 26.69 -0.67 3.19
N GLN A 326 26.28 0.61 3.20
CA GLN A 326 25.61 1.23 4.34
C GLN A 326 24.19 0.70 4.51
N LEU A 327 23.46 0.44 3.41
CA LEU A 327 22.16 -0.23 3.49
C LEU A 327 22.30 -1.65 4.04
N VAL A 328 23.29 -2.42 3.56
CA VAL A 328 23.56 -3.78 4.08
C VAL A 328 23.84 -3.73 5.58
N GLN A 329 24.72 -2.82 6.03
CA GLN A 329 25.00 -2.65 7.46
C GLN A 329 23.73 -2.30 8.24
N ALA A 330 22.89 -1.40 7.73
CA ALA A 330 21.63 -1.03 8.37
C ALA A 330 20.68 -2.23 8.50
N LEU A 331 20.54 -3.06 7.46
CA LEU A 331 19.68 -4.25 7.46
C LEU A 331 20.20 -5.37 8.36
N GLU A 332 21.51 -5.49 8.54
CA GLU A 332 22.10 -6.45 9.48
C GLU A 332 21.88 -6.07 10.94
N MET A 333 21.78 -4.76 11.22
CA MET A 333 21.61 -4.22 12.58
C MET A 333 20.13 -4.00 12.95
N ASN A 334 19.28 -3.73 11.96
CA ASN A 334 17.88 -3.42 12.20
C ASN A 334 17.09 -4.68 12.62
N GLU A 335 16.33 -4.56 13.71
CA GLU A 335 15.58 -5.68 14.31
C GLU A 335 14.07 -5.64 14.04
N THR A 336 13.58 -4.73 13.18
CA THR A 336 12.13 -4.51 13.00
C THR A 336 11.65 -4.47 11.57
N LEU A 337 12.51 -4.16 10.60
CA LEU A 337 12.15 -4.04 9.21
C LEU A 337 11.86 -5.43 8.62
N GLU A 338 10.61 -5.64 8.24
CA GLU A 338 10.10 -6.89 7.69
C GLU A 338 9.97 -6.83 6.17
N GLU A 339 9.74 -5.64 5.60
CA GLU A 339 9.45 -5.44 4.19
C GLU A 339 10.29 -4.31 3.59
N LEU A 340 10.97 -4.59 2.49
CA LEU A 340 11.81 -3.62 1.78
C LEU A 340 11.60 -3.72 0.27
N ASN A 341 11.05 -2.67 -0.33
CA ASN A 341 10.91 -2.56 -1.78
C ASN A 341 11.99 -1.64 -2.36
N LEU A 342 12.83 -2.20 -3.22
CA LEU A 342 13.89 -1.52 -3.97
C LEU A 342 13.82 -1.85 -5.46
N GLU A 343 12.63 -2.16 -6.00
CA GLU A 343 12.44 -2.37 -7.44
C GLU A 343 12.91 -1.14 -8.23
N ASP A 344 13.58 -1.36 -9.36
CA ASP A 344 14.01 -0.32 -10.30
C ASP A 344 14.84 0.82 -9.68
N CYS A 345 15.95 0.47 -9.01
CA CYS A 345 16.86 1.42 -8.35
C CYS A 345 18.24 1.61 -9.03
N ASP A 346 18.45 1.06 -10.24
CA ASP A 346 19.73 0.98 -10.98
C ASP A 346 20.92 0.48 -10.12
N PHE A 347 20.72 -0.59 -9.35
CA PHE A 347 21.81 -1.18 -8.56
C PHE A 347 22.87 -1.90 -9.38
N ARG A 348 22.52 -2.34 -10.59
CA ARG A 348 23.36 -3.17 -11.47
C ARG A 348 23.87 -4.43 -10.78
N LYS A 349 24.74 -5.15 -11.48
CA LYS A 349 25.32 -6.41 -11.01
C LYS A 349 25.99 -6.30 -9.65
N GLU A 350 26.94 -5.37 -9.47
CA GLU A 350 27.73 -5.31 -8.23
C GLU A 350 26.87 -4.93 -7.02
N GLY A 351 25.85 -4.09 -7.23
CA GLY A 351 24.94 -3.70 -6.16
C GLY A 351 24.03 -4.82 -5.70
N ILE A 352 23.45 -5.57 -6.66
CA ILE A 352 22.63 -6.74 -6.35
C ILE A 352 23.45 -7.85 -5.69
N GLU A 353 24.68 -8.13 -6.15
CA GLU A 353 25.58 -9.08 -5.49
C GLU A 353 25.88 -8.67 -4.05
N THR A 354 26.08 -7.38 -3.79
CA THR A 354 26.35 -6.83 -2.45
C THR A 354 25.17 -7.07 -1.50
N LEU A 355 23.93 -6.81 -1.94
CA LEU A 355 22.72 -7.05 -1.15
C LEU A 355 22.51 -8.55 -0.90
N LEU A 356 22.62 -9.37 -1.94
CA LEU A 356 22.31 -10.79 -1.82
C LEU A 356 23.39 -11.57 -1.05
N ALA A 357 24.66 -11.15 -1.08
CA ALA A 357 25.73 -11.80 -0.32
C ALA A 357 25.55 -11.74 1.22
N SER A 358 24.71 -10.83 1.71
CA SER A 358 24.36 -10.70 3.14
C SER A 358 22.93 -11.14 3.47
N LEU A 359 22.20 -11.74 2.52
CA LEU A 359 20.78 -12.08 2.68
C LEU A 359 20.49 -12.92 3.93
N SER A 360 21.37 -13.85 4.28
CA SER A 360 21.26 -14.70 5.47
C SER A 360 21.44 -13.95 6.81
N ARG A 361 21.96 -12.72 6.77
CA ARG A 361 22.28 -11.91 7.96
C ARG A 361 21.21 -10.88 8.29
N TYR A 362 20.16 -10.73 7.48
CA TYR A 362 19.04 -9.83 7.75
C TYR A 362 18.06 -10.49 8.73
N PRO A 363 18.02 -10.09 10.01
CA PRO A 363 17.41 -10.92 11.05
C PRO A 363 15.88 -10.90 11.07
N PHE A 364 15.27 -9.89 10.43
CA PHE A 364 13.82 -9.69 10.41
C PHE A 364 13.22 -9.46 9.03
N LEU A 365 14.04 -9.23 7.99
CA LEU A 365 13.55 -8.98 6.65
C LEU A 365 12.87 -10.23 6.07
N ARG A 366 11.56 -10.14 5.84
CA ARG A 366 10.71 -11.21 5.30
C ARG A 366 10.45 -11.06 3.81
N LYS A 367 10.28 -9.82 3.34
CA LYS A 367 9.96 -9.52 1.94
C LYS A 367 10.97 -8.54 1.37
N LEU A 368 11.53 -8.90 0.23
CA LEU A 368 12.52 -8.08 -0.48
C LEU A 368 12.18 -8.09 -1.97
N TRP A 369 11.92 -6.90 -2.52
CA TRP A 369 11.71 -6.70 -3.96
C TRP A 369 12.93 -6.01 -4.58
N LEU A 370 13.47 -6.62 -5.63
CA LEU A 370 14.69 -6.21 -6.32
C LEU A 370 14.57 -6.23 -7.84
N ARG A 371 13.39 -6.50 -8.42
CA ARG A 371 13.22 -6.51 -9.89
C ARG A 371 13.71 -5.23 -10.57
N LYS A 372 13.99 -5.32 -11.87
CA LYS A 372 14.37 -4.19 -12.73
C LYS A 372 15.60 -3.39 -12.26
N ASN A 373 16.45 -3.98 -11.43
CA ASN A 373 17.67 -3.30 -10.97
C ASN A 373 18.85 -3.43 -11.93
N MET A 374 18.66 -4.09 -13.07
CA MET A 374 19.65 -4.22 -14.12
C MET A 374 19.08 -3.71 -15.44
N THR A 375 19.89 -2.96 -16.18
CA THR A 375 19.51 -2.54 -17.53
C THR A 375 19.78 -3.68 -18.52
N PRO A 376 18.92 -3.91 -19.53
CA PRO A 376 19.12 -4.98 -20.52
C PRO A 376 20.41 -4.86 -21.35
N GLN A 377 21.11 -3.72 -21.26
CA GLN A 377 22.28 -3.40 -22.07
C GLN A 377 23.60 -3.88 -21.46
N SER A 378 23.60 -4.39 -20.21
CA SER A 378 24.79 -5.05 -19.67
C SER A 378 24.92 -6.44 -20.31
N GLU A 379 25.84 -6.58 -21.28
CA GLU A 379 26.15 -7.85 -21.99
C GLU A 379 26.69 -8.97 -21.07
N GLU A 380 26.82 -8.73 -19.77
CA GLU A 380 27.21 -9.76 -18.81
C GLU A 380 25.99 -10.53 -18.32
N SER A 381 25.83 -11.76 -18.83
CA SER A 381 24.95 -12.76 -18.24
C SER A 381 25.29 -12.92 -16.76
N LEU A 382 24.35 -12.52 -15.90
CA LEU A 382 24.48 -12.70 -14.46
C LEU A 382 23.74 -13.96 -14.04
N ASP A 383 24.49 -14.96 -13.57
CA ASP A 383 23.91 -16.12 -12.89
C ASP A 383 24.16 -16.02 -11.38
N LEU A 384 23.13 -15.66 -10.62
CA LEU A 384 23.17 -15.60 -9.17
C LEU A 384 22.67 -16.89 -8.52
N SER A 385 22.37 -17.94 -9.31
CA SER A 385 21.74 -19.16 -8.79
C SER A 385 22.54 -19.78 -7.65
N ASP A 386 23.87 -19.83 -7.76
CA ASP A 386 24.74 -20.38 -6.69
C ASP A 386 24.77 -19.47 -5.45
N THR A 387 24.99 -18.18 -5.64
CA THR A 387 25.04 -17.20 -4.55
C THR A 387 23.73 -17.19 -3.76
N LEU A 388 22.59 -17.12 -4.44
CA LEU A 388 21.27 -17.14 -3.82
C LEU A 388 21.02 -18.46 -3.10
N LEU A 389 21.31 -19.60 -3.74
CA LEU A 389 21.12 -20.90 -3.13
C LEU A 389 21.97 -21.06 -1.86
N ASP A 390 23.23 -20.63 -1.89
CA ASP A 390 24.12 -20.67 -0.73
C ASP A 390 23.58 -19.80 0.41
N GLN A 391 23.07 -18.61 0.12
CA GLN A 391 22.48 -17.73 1.13
C GLN A 391 21.18 -18.29 1.70
N MET A 392 20.33 -18.88 0.86
CA MET A 392 19.06 -19.49 1.29
C MET A 392 19.26 -20.72 2.20
N LYS A 393 20.42 -21.38 2.17
CA LYS A 393 20.73 -22.47 3.13
C LYS A 393 20.76 -21.93 4.56
N ASP A 394 21.31 -20.73 4.77
CA ASP A 394 21.45 -20.14 6.09
C ASP A 394 20.31 -19.19 6.45
N ASN A 395 19.69 -18.52 5.47
CA ASN A 395 18.52 -17.68 5.68
C ASN A 395 17.28 -18.49 6.09
N ASP A 396 16.70 -18.17 7.25
CA ASP A 396 15.44 -18.75 7.74
C ASP A 396 14.31 -17.72 7.91
N VAL A 397 14.52 -16.50 7.41
CA VAL A 397 13.66 -15.33 7.64
C VAL A 397 12.89 -14.92 6.39
N ILE A 398 13.56 -14.83 5.23
CA ILE A 398 12.96 -14.33 3.99
C ILE A 398 11.92 -15.32 3.48
N GLN A 399 10.74 -14.79 3.20
CA GLN A 399 9.53 -15.48 2.79
C GLN A 399 9.15 -15.16 1.34
N LEU A 400 9.48 -13.94 0.91
CA LEU A 400 9.31 -13.44 -0.45
C LEU A 400 10.62 -12.77 -0.88
N LEU A 401 11.18 -13.25 -1.97
CA LEU A 401 12.32 -12.64 -2.64
C LEU A 401 11.92 -12.45 -4.09
N ASP A 402 11.63 -11.21 -4.47
CA ASP A 402 11.24 -10.89 -5.83
C ASP A 402 12.43 -10.36 -6.62
N VAL A 403 12.91 -11.17 -7.55
CA VAL A 403 14.09 -10.94 -8.38
C VAL A 403 13.74 -11.23 -9.84
N ASP A 404 14.46 -10.62 -10.79
CA ASP A 404 14.22 -10.89 -12.20
C ASP A 404 14.54 -12.36 -12.51
N GLU A 405 13.68 -13.03 -13.29
CA GLU A 405 13.83 -14.47 -13.58
C GLU A 405 15.16 -14.80 -14.27
N GLU A 406 15.71 -13.82 -14.99
CA GLU A 406 16.96 -13.88 -15.74
C GLU A 406 18.18 -14.03 -14.82
N TRP A 407 18.06 -13.72 -13.52
CA TRP A 407 19.16 -13.86 -12.56
C TRP A 407 19.35 -15.31 -12.06
N ILE A 408 18.37 -16.19 -12.31
CA ILE A 408 18.38 -17.59 -11.86
C ILE A 408 18.24 -18.52 -13.08
N LEU A 409 19.35 -18.75 -13.76
CA LEU A 409 19.36 -19.53 -15.01
C LEU A 409 19.20 -21.04 -14.78
N ASP A 410 19.64 -21.56 -13.62
CA ASP A 410 19.51 -22.99 -13.29
C ASP A 410 18.11 -23.28 -12.71
N THR A 411 17.28 -23.94 -13.52
CA THR A 411 15.90 -24.31 -13.13
C THR A 411 15.86 -25.19 -11.87
N GLN A 412 16.85 -26.06 -11.64
CA GLN A 412 16.88 -26.89 -10.42
C GLN A 412 17.21 -26.06 -9.19
N LYS A 413 18.12 -25.08 -9.31
CA LYS A 413 18.42 -24.16 -8.20
C LYS A 413 17.26 -23.22 -7.91
N LYS A 414 16.53 -22.75 -8.95
CA LYS A 414 15.28 -21.98 -8.78
C LYS A 414 14.27 -22.74 -7.92
N ILE A 415 14.00 -24.00 -8.26
CA ILE A 415 13.12 -24.89 -7.49
C ILE A 415 13.58 -25.01 -6.02
N GLN A 416 14.89 -25.14 -5.77
CA GLN A 416 15.43 -25.23 -4.41
C GLN A 416 15.32 -23.91 -3.62
N ILE A 417 15.54 -22.77 -4.28
CA ILE A 417 15.35 -21.44 -3.69
C ILE A 417 13.88 -21.26 -3.31
N ASP A 418 12.95 -21.60 -4.20
CA ASP A 418 11.50 -21.57 -3.92
C ASP A 418 11.15 -22.46 -2.73
N ASP A 419 11.69 -23.68 -2.69
CA ASP A 419 11.50 -24.60 -1.57
C ASP A 419 11.95 -23.97 -0.24
N PHE A 420 13.09 -23.26 -0.21
CA PHE A 420 13.54 -22.53 0.98
C PHE A 420 12.61 -21.37 1.36
N LEU A 421 12.14 -20.57 0.40
CA LEU A 421 11.16 -19.50 0.65
C LEU A 421 9.86 -20.05 1.22
N HIS A 422 9.38 -21.19 0.70
CA HIS A 422 8.22 -21.90 1.23
C HIS A 422 8.45 -22.44 2.65
N LEU A 423 9.62 -23.02 2.93
CA LEU A 423 9.99 -23.48 4.28
C LEU A 423 10.00 -22.32 5.28
N ASN A 424 10.53 -21.17 4.89
CA ASN A 424 10.58 -19.96 5.72
C ASN A 424 9.17 -19.45 6.04
N ARG A 425 8.26 -19.43 5.04
CA ARG A 425 6.82 -19.14 5.24
C ARG A 425 6.16 -20.11 6.23
N CYS A 426 6.61 -21.36 6.26
CA CYS A 426 6.10 -22.38 7.17
C CYS A 426 6.73 -22.35 8.58
N GLY A 427 7.69 -21.46 8.83
CA GLY A 427 8.30 -21.27 10.14
C GLY A 427 9.61 -22.03 10.35
N ARG A 428 10.42 -22.22 9.29
CA ARG A 428 11.79 -22.78 9.38
C ARG A 428 12.61 -22.17 10.53
N ARG A 429 12.48 -20.87 10.79
CA ARG A 429 13.14 -20.16 11.90
C ARG A 429 12.89 -20.80 13.27
N PHE A 430 11.68 -21.28 13.54
CA PHE A 430 11.33 -21.94 14.80
C PHE A 430 12.14 -23.23 15.06
N LEU A 431 12.69 -23.84 14.01
CA LEU A 431 13.48 -25.06 14.11
C LEU A 431 14.97 -24.80 14.34
N LYS A 432 15.45 -23.61 13.93
CA LYS A 432 16.83 -23.17 14.20
C LYS A 432 16.96 -22.49 15.56
N THR A 433 15.86 -22.06 16.18
CA THR A 433 15.91 -21.39 17.49
C THR A 433 16.35 -22.40 18.56
N PRO A 434 17.46 -22.15 19.30
CA PRO A 434 17.86 -23.03 20.39
C PRO A 434 16.83 -22.91 21.52
N VAL A 435 16.02 -23.94 21.70
CA VAL A 435 15.10 -24.05 22.85
C VAL A 435 15.94 -24.38 24.08
N GLU A 436 15.66 -23.76 25.23
CA GLU A 436 16.26 -24.20 26.51
C GLU A 436 16.10 -25.71 26.67
N ASN A 437 17.22 -26.43 26.86
CA ASN A 437 17.34 -27.89 26.84
C ASN A 437 17.30 -28.58 25.48
N ASP A 438 17.50 -27.86 24.38
CA ASP A 438 17.81 -28.47 23.09
C ASP A 438 16.69 -29.42 22.61
N ARG A 439 15.44 -29.17 23.02
CA ARG A 439 14.28 -30.00 22.65
C ARG A 439 13.21 -29.13 22.01
N PHE A 440 12.90 -29.42 20.75
CA PHE A 440 11.70 -28.88 20.12
C PHE A 440 10.47 -29.32 20.93
N PRO A 441 9.59 -28.40 21.38
CA PRO A 441 8.49 -28.77 22.26
C PRO A 441 7.58 -29.79 21.59
N LEU A 442 7.32 -30.92 22.25
CA LEU A 442 6.54 -32.02 21.65
C LEU A 442 5.14 -31.58 21.22
N GLY A 443 4.56 -30.59 21.91
CA GLY A 443 3.25 -30.01 21.59
C GLY A 443 3.21 -29.18 20.31
N MET A 444 4.35 -28.84 19.70
CA MET A 444 4.42 -28.08 18.45
C MET A 444 4.51 -28.97 17.20
N TRP A 445 4.75 -30.28 17.34
CA TRP A 445 4.78 -31.21 16.21
C TRP A 445 3.48 -31.26 15.40
N PRO A 446 2.27 -31.26 16.02
CA PRO A 446 1.03 -31.25 15.25
C PRO A 446 0.92 -30.02 14.33
N VAL A 447 1.31 -28.83 14.82
CA VAL A 447 1.30 -27.58 14.05
C VAL A 447 2.32 -27.62 12.92
N LEU A 448 3.51 -28.14 13.19
CA LEU A 448 4.57 -28.31 12.18
C LEU A 448 4.13 -29.27 11.08
N ILE A 449 3.53 -30.42 11.44
CA ILE A 449 3.05 -31.44 10.51
C ILE A 449 1.86 -30.92 9.70
N GLU A 450 0.92 -30.21 10.32
CA GLU A 450 -0.21 -29.60 9.61
C GLU A 450 0.28 -28.60 8.56
N ARG A 451 1.23 -27.72 8.93
CA ARG A 451 1.84 -26.77 7.99
C ARG A 451 2.61 -27.48 6.88
N ALA A 452 3.34 -28.55 7.20
CA ALA A 452 4.04 -29.37 6.22
C ALA A 452 3.09 -30.16 5.29
N GLN A 453 1.89 -30.53 5.74
CA GLN A 453 0.88 -31.13 4.88
C GLN A 453 0.26 -30.10 3.92
N LYS A 454 0.01 -28.86 4.39
CA LYS A 454 -0.44 -27.77 3.51
C LYS A 454 0.58 -27.47 2.40
N LEU A 455 1.89 -27.60 2.68
CA LEU A 455 2.97 -27.52 1.68
C LEU A 455 2.82 -28.55 0.53
N SER A 456 2.43 -29.79 0.86
CA SER A 456 2.24 -30.84 -0.14
C SER A 456 1.01 -30.62 -1.03
N LEU A 457 0.05 -29.79 -0.59
CA LEU A 457 -1.23 -29.59 -1.27
C LEU A 457 -1.19 -28.40 -2.23
N LYS A 458 -0.70 -27.23 -1.80
CA LYS A 458 -0.69 -25.99 -2.60
C LYS A 458 0.11 -26.11 -3.91
N ARG A 459 1.27 -26.80 -3.87
CA ARG A 459 2.07 -27.06 -5.08
C ARG A 459 1.41 -28.02 -6.08
N ASN A 460 0.40 -28.80 -5.69
CA ASN A 460 -0.36 -29.63 -6.63
C ASN A 460 -1.35 -28.81 -7.45
N GLU A 461 -1.79 -27.65 -6.96
CA GLU A 461 -2.69 -26.74 -7.67
C GLU A 461 -1.91 -25.93 -8.71
N ASP A 462 -0.74 -25.40 -8.34
CA ASP A 462 0.15 -24.67 -9.26
C ASP A 462 0.77 -25.56 -10.35
N SER A 463 0.97 -26.86 -10.06
CA SER A 463 1.51 -27.83 -11.03
C SER A 463 0.44 -28.57 -11.85
N ALA A 464 -0.85 -28.21 -11.70
CA ALA A 464 -1.95 -28.88 -12.39
C ALA A 464 -1.95 -28.67 -13.93
N VAL A 465 -1.07 -27.82 -14.46
CA VAL A 465 -0.94 -27.57 -15.91
C VAL A 465 -0.09 -28.63 -16.64
N GLU A 466 0.64 -29.52 -15.94
CA GLU A 466 1.41 -30.59 -16.60
C GLU A 466 1.07 -32.01 -16.12
N SER A 467 0.47 -32.78 -17.04
CA SER A 467 0.11 -34.20 -16.95
C SER A 467 1.30 -35.12 -16.58
N GLN A 468 1.20 -36.29 -15.92
CA GLN A 468 0.14 -37.04 -15.25
C GLN A 468 0.77 -37.82 -14.07
N GLU A 469 0.00 -37.95 -12.98
CA GLU A 469 -0.07 -38.96 -11.90
C GLU A 469 1.19 -39.69 -11.37
N TRP A 470 2.13 -40.14 -12.22
CA TRP A 470 3.38 -40.79 -11.78
C TRP A 470 4.42 -39.80 -11.24
N LYS A 471 4.54 -38.62 -11.86
CA LYS A 471 5.36 -37.51 -11.34
C LYS A 471 4.79 -36.97 -10.02
N GLN A 472 3.47 -36.87 -9.90
CA GLN A 472 2.79 -36.37 -8.70
C GLN A 472 3.01 -37.27 -7.47
N LYS A 473 3.00 -38.61 -7.64
CA LYS A 473 3.18 -39.53 -6.51
C LYS A 473 4.64 -39.59 -6.02
N ASN A 474 5.60 -39.55 -6.95
CA ASN A 474 7.03 -39.50 -6.60
C ASN A 474 7.47 -38.10 -6.12
N ALA A 475 6.90 -37.02 -6.64
CA ALA A 475 7.11 -35.66 -6.13
C ALA A 475 6.52 -35.52 -4.72
N ARG A 476 5.32 -36.04 -4.44
CA ARG A 476 4.74 -36.08 -3.09
C ARG A 476 5.64 -36.79 -2.08
N ILE A 477 6.16 -37.96 -2.43
CA ILE A 477 7.03 -38.75 -1.54
C ILE A 477 8.41 -38.13 -1.43
N SER A 478 9.00 -37.64 -2.53
CA SER A 478 10.32 -36.99 -2.51
C SER A 478 10.27 -35.65 -1.80
N LEU A 479 9.19 -34.87 -1.92
CA LEU A 479 9.08 -33.54 -1.30
C LEU A 479 8.70 -33.63 0.16
N LEU A 480 7.74 -34.49 0.54
CA LEU A 480 7.50 -34.74 1.96
C LEU A 480 8.76 -35.32 2.61
N HIS A 481 9.50 -36.21 1.94
CA HIS A 481 10.80 -36.65 2.43
C HIS A 481 11.85 -35.55 2.39
N THR A 482 11.95 -34.67 1.40
CA THR A 482 12.97 -33.60 1.34
C THR A 482 12.65 -32.49 2.33
N THR A 483 11.39 -32.07 2.46
CA THR A 483 10.90 -31.16 3.49
C THR A 483 11.09 -31.79 4.87
N MET A 484 10.63 -33.02 5.11
CA MET A 484 10.92 -33.71 6.39
C MET A 484 12.43 -33.91 6.58
N PHE A 485 13.21 -34.26 5.57
CA PHE A 485 14.66 -34.46 5.64
C PHE A 485 15.39 -33.14 5.90
N LEU A 486 14.98 -32.02 5.32
CA LEU A 486 15.55 -30.69 5.57
C LEU A 486 15.08 -30.13 6.93
N LEU A 487 13.84 -30.40 7.33
CA LEU A 487 13.31 -30.12 8.68
C LEU A 487 14.03 -30.97 9.75
N LEU A 488 14.40 -32.21 9.43
CA LEU A 488 15.05 -33.17 10.34
C LEU A 488 16.59 -33.12 10.28
N ARG A 489 17.20 -32.49 9.26
CA ARG A 489 18.66 -32.42 9.03
C ARG A 489 19.20 -30.99 9.11
N GLY A 490 18.58 -30.12 9.90
CA GLY A 490 19.27 -28.92 10.36
C GLY A 490 20.60 -29.32 11.04
N PRO A 491 21.70 -28.56 10.88
CA PRO A 491 22.98 -28.86 11.54
C PRO A 491 22.85 -29.12 13.05
N ALA A 492 21.84 -28.53 13.69
CA ALA A 492 21.49 -28.69 15.10
C ALA A 492 21.02 -30.09 15.50
N LEU A 493 20.55 -30.93 14.57
CA LEU A 493 20.03 -32.27 14.88
C LEU A 493 21.04 -33.39 14.53
N CYS A 494 21.97 -33.15 13.60
CA CYS A 494 23.08 -34.09 13.31
C CYS A 494 24.25 -33.96 14.29
N GLN A 495 24.32 -32.88 15.09
CA GLN A 495 25.24 -32.76 16.23
C GLN A 495 24.69 -33.40 17.52
N ARG A 496 23.43 -33.84 17.54
CA ARG A 496 22.79 -34.61 18.62
C ARG A 496 22.57 -36.05 18.20
#